data_AF-A0A8T0DCU9-F1
#
_entry.id   AF-A0A8T0DCU9-F1
#
_cell.length_a   1.000
_cell.length_b   1.000
_cell.length_c   1.000
_cell.angle_alpha   90.00
_cell.angle_beta   90.00
_cell.angle_gamma   90.00
#
_symmetry.space_group_name_H-M   'P 1'
#
loop_
_entity.id
_entity.type
_entity.pdbx_description
1 polymer ?
#
loop_
_entity_poly.entity_id
_entity_poly.type
_entity_poly.pdbx_seq_one_letter_code
_entity_poly.pdbx_strand_id
1 'polypeptide(L)'
;NTERTILTEFVPSATILLTASYPTLRIADIQGHGTLGSLGAVELWRDLALDYLNSSLAASPSKEELRDTIATRTTYRDHPQANKDRGPVFDMFLGVATTCQNDQNDDCICNETCEETQLYVLLENTGLVNADLAFLFPSDLLDKLPTWADDGEYSNDELHYLRVEADRLFNIEPKRAFLKPGEVVQVCITFRHQLPGSYQLPVLFKIEGGREIKVTTVSLISSKISKGVFSVSPFFVS
;
A
#
# COMPACT_ATOMS: atom_id res chain seq x y z
N ASN A 1 -52.24 5.45 -61.23
CA ASN A 1 -51.75 4.33 -60.39
C ASN A 1 -50.58 4.89 -59.60
N THR A 2 -50.79 5.06 -58.31
CA THR A 2 -50.07 5.98 -57.41
C THR A 2 -48.73 5.40 -56.97
N GLU A 3 -47.68 6.19 -57.09
CA GLU A 3 -46.31 5.83 -56.70
C GLU A 3 -46.22 5.81 -55.16
N ARG A 4 -45.88 4.66 -54.58
CA ARG A 4 -45.65 4.49 -53.15
C ARG A 4 -44.21 4.82 -52.82
N THR A 5 -43.97 6.03 -52.33
CA THR A 5 -42.68 6.40 -51.73
C THR A 5 -42.61 5.80 -50.33
N ILE A 6 -41.74 4.81 -50.14
CA ILE A 6 -41.45 4.21 -48.83
C ILE A 6 -40.48 5.15 -48.12
N LEU A 7 -40.97 5.86 -47.10
CA LEU A 7 -40.13 6.62 -46.17
C LEU A 7 -39.64 5.66 -45.08
N THR A 8 -38.47 5.06 -45.28
CA THR A 8 -37.73 4.38 -44.22
C THR A 8 -36.34 4.98 -44.10
N GLU A 9 -36.28 6.27 -43.78
CA GLU A 9 -35.10 6.82 -43.12
C GLU A 9 -35.31 6.70 -41.62
N PHE A 10 -34.58 5.76 -41.01
CA PHE A 10 -34.50 5.66 -39.56
C PHE A 10 -33.59 6.80 -39.09
N VAL A 11 -34.17 7.96 -38.80
CA VAL A 11 -33.44 9.09 -38.20
C VAL A 11 -33.30 8.79 -36.70
N PRO A 12 -32.08 8.52 -36.18
CA PRO A 12 -31.91 8.36 -34.75
C PRO A 12 -32.27 9.68 -34.06
N SER A 13 -33.40 9.69 -33.35
CA SER A 13 -33.95 10.91 -32.75
C SER A 13 -33.16 11.38 -31.52
N ALA A 14 -32.31 10.52 -30.95
CA ALA A 14 -31.34 10.87 -29.92
C ALA A 14 -30.21 9.84 -29.84
N THR A 15 -29.00 10.32 -29.58
CA THR A 15 -27.83 9.49 -29.22
C THR A 15 -27.58 9.64 -27.74
N ILE A 16 -27.70 8.54 -26.98
CA ILE A 16 -27.34 8.51 -25.56
C ILE A 16 -25.90 8.02 -25.46
N LEU A 17 -25.01 8.86 -24.94
CA LEU A 17 -23.61 8.51 -24.72
C LEU A 17 -23.43 8.17 -23.23
N LEU A 18 -23.20 6.90 -22.94
CA LEU A 18 -22.93 6.40 -21.59
C LEU A 18 -21.42 6.28 -21.42
N THR A 19 -20.85 7.07 -20.51
CA THR A 19 -19.45 6.93 -20.09
C THR A 19 -19.39 6.15 -18.78
N ALA A 20 -18.73 4.99 -18.80
CA ALA A 20 -18.39 4.31 -17.57
C ALA A 20 -17.28 5.09 -16.84
N SER A 21 -17.49 5.36 -15.55
CA SER A 21 -16.51 6.01 -14.69
C SER A 21 -16.04 5.03 -13.62
N TYR A 22 -14.73 4.91 -13.48
CA TYR A 22 -14.11 4.15 -12.40
C TYR A 22 -13.95 5.04 -11.15
N PRO A 23 -13.90 4.46 -9.94
CA PRO A 23 -13.54 5.23 -8.76
C PRO A 23 -12.10 5.72 -8.88
N THR A 24 -11.88 7.00 -8.57
CA THR A 24 -10.55 7.63 -8.61
C THR A 24 -10.27 8.31 -7.28
N LEU A 25 -9.06 8.13 -6.78
CA LEU A 25 -8.63 8.72 -5.51
C LEU A 25 -7.46 9.68 -5.74
N ARG A 26 -7.23 10.54 -4.77
CA ARG A 26 -5.95 11.25 -4.61
C ARG A 26 -5.55 11.28 -3.15
N ILE A 27 -4.25 11.36 -2.90
CA ILE A 27 -3.69 11.84 -1.66
C ILE A 27 -3.76 13.37 -1.70
N ALA A 28 -4.45 13.95 -0.74
CA ALA A 28 -4.66 15.40 -0.60
C ALA A 28 -3.67 16.05 0.36
N ASP A 29 -3.24 15.32 1.40
CA ASP A 29 -2.31 15.81 2.41
C ASP A 29 -1.54 14.66 3.07
N ILE A 30 -0.41 15.00 3.71
CA ILE A 30 0.51 14.05 4.34
C ILE A 30 1.16 14.64 5.60
N GLN A 31 1.27 13.83 6.64
CA GLN A 31 1.94 14.20 7.88
C GLN A 31 2.73 13.03 8.47
N GLY A 32 3.98 13.29 8.88
CA GLY A 32 4.84 12.33 9.54
C GLY A 32 5.00 12.58 11.04
N HIS A 33 5.20 11.52 11.80
CA HIS A 33 5.55 11.52 13.23
C HIS A 33 6.62 10.45 13.52
N GLY A 34 7.25 10.52 14.70
CA GLY A 34 8.38 9.66 15.05
C GLY A 34 9.59 9.98 14.17
N THR A 35 10.15 8.97 13.49
CA THR A 35 11.31 9.17 12.59
C THR A 35 11.00 10.10 11.40
N LEU A 36 9.73 10.20 11.00
CA LEU A 36 9.28 11.09 9.93
C LEU A 36 8.91 12.49 10.44
N GLY A 37 8.89 12.71 11.76
CA GLY A 37 8.44 13.97 12.36
C GLY A 37 9.37 15.16 12.10
N SER A 38 10.62 14.91 11.70
CA SER A 38 11.56 15.97 11.31
C SER A 38 11.36 16.46 9.87
N LEU A 39 10.59 15.74 9.05
CA LEU A 39 10.36 16.06 7.65
C LEU A 39 9.10 16.92 7.49
N GLY A 40 9.19 17.96 6.67
CA GLY A 40 8.03 18.75 6.28
C GLY A 40 7.14 18.00 5.27
N ALA A 41 5.88 18.43 5.14
CA ALA A 41 4.93 17.82 4.18
C ALA A 41 5.47 17.80 2.74
N VAL A 42 6.19 18.86 2.31
CA VAL A 42 6.81 18.93 0.98
C VAL A 42 7.93 17.90 0.79
N GLU A 43 8.73 17.67 1.84
CA GLU A 43 9.81 16.67 1.80
C GLU A 43 9.23 15.27 1.77
N LEU A 44 8.24 14.98 2.62
CA LEU A 44 7.51 13.71 2.61
C LEU A 44 6.85 13.45 1.25
N TRP A 45 6.22 14.46 0.65
CA TRP A 45 5.57 14.33 -0.65
C TRP A 45 6.55 13.92 -1.76
N ARG A 46 7.73 14.55 -1.77
CA ARG A 46 8.80 14.26 -2.71
C ARG A 46 9.42 12.89 -2.45
N ASP A 47 9.80 12.62 -1.20
CA ASP A 47 10.57 11.43 -0.83
C ASP A 47 9.73 10.16 -0.95
N LEU A 48 8.40 10.26 -0.78
CA LEU A 48 7.46 9.16 -1.04
C LEU A 48 6.89 9.15 -2.46
N ALA A 49 7.40 10.00 -3.36
CA ALA A 49 7.02 10.06 -4.77
C ALA A 49 5.49 10.18 -5.00
N LEU A 50 4.81 10.99 -4.17
CA LEU A 50 3.34 11.02 -4.14
C LEU A 50 2.70 11.54 -5.42
N ASP A 51 3.40 12.34 -6.24
CA ASP A 51 2.91 12.74 -7.55
C ASP A 51 2.71 11.55 -8.50
N TYR A 52 3.63 10.58 -8.45
CA TYR A 52 3.52 9.35 -9.25
C TYR A 52 2.41 8.45 -8.71
N LEU A 53 2.27 8.34 -7.38
CA LEU A 53 1.19 7.59 -6.77
C LEU A 53 -0.17 8.21 -7.08
N ASN A 54 -0.32 9.53 -7.01
CA ASN A 54 -1.55 10.24 -7.38
C ASN A 54 -1.88 10.11 -8.87
N SER A 55 -0.87 10.22 -9.75
CA SER A 55 -1.06 9.97 -11.18
C SER A 55 -1.55 8.55 -11.45
N SER A 56 -1.03 7.58 -10.69
CA SER A 56 -1.50 6.21 -10.73
C SER A 56 -2.95 6.11 -10.21
N LEU A 57 -3.30 6.68 -9.06
CA LEU A 57 -4.66 6.60 -8.52
C LEU A 57 -5.74 7.25 -9.41
N ALA A 58 -5.36 8.24 -10.21
CA ALA A 58 -6.24 8.92 -11.15
C ALA A 58 -6.39 8.21 -12.51
N ALA A 59 -5.46 7.33 -12.88
CA ALA A 59 -5.48 6.66 -14.18
C ALA A 59 -6.47 5.47 -14.19
N SER A 60 -6.98 5.12 -15.38
CA SER A 60 -7.92 4.00 -15.54
C SER A 60 -7.29 2.64 -15.21
N PRO A 61 -8.03 1.71 -14.60
CA PRO A 61 -7.55 0.36 -14.31
C PRO A 61 -7.33 -0.46 -15.57
N SER A 62 -6.35 -1.35 -15.50
CA SER A 62 -6.11 -2.41 -16.47
C SER A 62 -7.10 -3.55 -16.29
N LYS A 63 -7.22 -4.39 -17.32
CA LYS A 63 -8.09 -5.58 -17.28
C LYS A 63 -7.67 -6.58 -16.20
N GLU A 64 -6.38 -6.64 -15.84
CA GLU A 64 -5.88 -7.56 -14.82
C GLU A 64 -6.30 -7.11 -13.42
N GLU A 65 -6.26 -5.80 -13.14
CA GLU A 65 -6.68 -5.21 -11.85
C GLU A 65 -8.18 -5.42 -11.59
N LEU A 66 -8.99 -5.43 -12.65
CA LEU A 66 -10.44 -5.62 -12.60
C LEU A 66 -10.90 -7.09 -12.51
N ARG A 67 -9.97 -8.06 -12.54
CA ARG A 67 -10.36 -9.48 -12.53
C ARG A 67 -11.06 -9.90 -11.24
N ASP A 68 -10.59 -9.39 -10.12
CA ASP A 68 -11.06 -9.77 -8.79
C ASP A 68 -11.58 -8.55 -8.03
N THR A 69 -12.57 -8.80 -7.18
CA THR A 69 -13.06 -7.87 -6.15
C THR A 69 -12.11 -7.89 -4.95
N ILE A 70 -12.27 -6.99 -3.99
CA ILE A 70 -11.56 -7.03 -2.71
C ILE A 70 -11.73 -8.40 -2.03
N ALA A 71 -12.94 -8.97 -2.05
CA ALA A 71 -13.25 -10.23 -1.37
C ALA A 71 -12.73 -11.48 -2.10
N THR A 72 -12.52 -11.39 -3.42
CA THR A 72 -12.11 -12.53 -4.25
C THR A 72 -10.65 -12.44 -4.68
N ARG A 73 -9.88 -11.48 -4.15
CA ARG A 73 -8.48 -11.28 -4.49
C ARG A 73 -7.54 -12.32 -3.83
N THR A 74 -8.08 -13.19 -2.99
CA THR A 74 -7.36 -14.26 -2.31
C THR A 74 -6.91 -15.35 -3.28
N THR A 75 -5.82 -16.04 -2.92
CA THR A 75 -5.27 -17.13 -3.71
C THR A 75 -4.46 -18.06 -2.82
N TYR A 76 -4.09 -19.23 -3.34
CA TYR A 76 -3.24 -20.17 -2.61
C TYR A 76 -1.78 -19.74 -2.73
N ARG A 77 -0.99 -19.93 -1.66
CA ARG A 77 0.44 -19.56 -1.62
C ARG A 77 1.21 -20.12 -2.82
N ASP A 78 1.04 -21.41 -3.10
CA ASP A 78 1.80 -22.12 -4.15
C ASP A 78 1.26 -21.85 -5.56
N HIS A 79 0.24 -20.99 -5.69
CA HIS A 79 -0.31 -20.65 -6.99
C HIS A 79 0.67 -19.76 -7.77
N PRO A 80 0.96 -20.04 -9.05
CA PRO A 80 1.91 -19.26 -9.86
C PRO A 80 1.56 -17.77 -10.03
N GLN A 81 0.34 -17.36 -9.67
CA GLN A 81 -0.11 -15.97 -9.73
C GLN A 81 -0.20 -15.30 -8.34
N ALA A 82 0.18 -15.99 -7.25
CA ALA A 82 0.08 -15.46 -5.89
C ALA A 82 0.88 -14.17 -5.73
N ASN A 83 2.11 -14.17 -6.24
CA ASN A 83 3.04 -13.04 -6.15
C ASN A 83 3.08 -12.19 -7.43
N LYS A 84 2.12 -12.37 -8.35
CA LYS A 84 2.11 -11.60 -9.59
C LYS A 84 1.47 -10.24 -9.38
N ASP A 85 2.24 -9.19 -9.61
CA ASP A 85 1.74 -7.81 -9.64
C ASP A 85 0.85 -7.59 -10.86
N ARG A 86 -0.35 -7.04 -10.61
CA ARG A 86 -1.34 -6.75 -11.67
C ARG A 86 -1.40 -5.27 -12.01
N GLY A 87 -0.97 -4.42 -11.08
CA GLY A 87 -0.84 -2.98 -11.25
C GLY A 87 0.55 -2.50 -10.85
N PRO A 88 0.73 -1.18 -10.71
CA PRO A 88 2.03 -0.61 -10.38
C PRO A 88 2.45 -0.93 -8.95
N VAL A 89 3.77 -0.91 -8.74
CA VAL A 89 4.43 -1.14 -7.46
C VAL A 89 5.09 0.15 -7.00
N PHE A 90 4.89 0.50 -5.73
CA PHE A 90 5.48 1.67 -5.10
C PHE A 90 6.16 1.27 -3.81
N ASP A 91 7.39 1.73 -3.61
CA ASP A 91 8.09 1.56 -2.35
C ASP A 91 7.94 2.84 -1.51
N MET A 92 7.51 2.69 -0.26
CA MET A 92 7.31 3.77 0.68
C MET A 92 8.30 3.62 1.82
N PHE A 93 9.35 4.44 1.80
CA PHE A 93 10.39 4.41 2.83
C PHE A 93 9.98 5.26 4.03
N LEU A 94 9.69 4.60 5.16
CA LEU A 94 9.28 5.29 6.40
C LEU A 94 10.46 5.72 7.27
N GLY A 95 11.70 5.66 6.75
CA GLY A 95 12.88 6.16 7.45
C GLY A 95 13.66 5.10 8.22
N VAL A 96 14.60 5.61 9.04
CA VAL A 96 15.53 4.81 9.84
C VAL A 96 15.32 5.15 11.32
N ALA A 97 14.94 4.15 12.10
CA ALA A 97 14.87 4.23 13.54
C ALA A 97 16.17 3.75 14.19
N THR A 98 16.44 4.24 15.41
CA THR A 98 17.56 3.72 16.22
C THR A 98 17.04 3.14 17.53
N THR A 99 17.35 1.88 17.80
CA THR A 99 17.10 1.29 19.13
C THR A 99 18.28 1.58 20.05
N CYS A 100 18.00 2.01 21.28
CA CYS A 100 18.90 1.87 22.41
C CYS A 100 18.84 0.41 22.86
N GLN A 101 19.87 -0.38 22.56
CA GLN A 101 20.04 -1.64 23.28
C GLN A 101 20.67 -1.30 24.64
N ASN A 102 20.09 -1.84 25.71
CA ASN A 102 20.70 -1.80 27.02
C ASN A 102 22.02 -2.58 26.92
N ASP A 103 23.14 -1.86 26.92
CA ASP A 103 24.41 -2.49 27.28
C ASP A 103 24.21 -3.14 28.65
N GLN A 104 24.77 -4.33 28.89
CA GLN A 104 24.68 -5.07 30.16
C GLN A 104 25.26 -4.33 31.39
N ASN A 105 25.57 -3.04 31.26
CA ASN A 105 25.77 -2.12 32.37
C ASN A 105 24.48 -1.33 32.59
N ASP A 106 23.89 -1.47 33.78
CA ASP A 106 22.69 -0.81 34.30
C ASP A 106 22.67 0.75 34.25
N ASP A 107 23.54 1.41 33.48
CA ASP A 107 23.71 2.86 33.41
C ASP A 107 23.22 3.50 32.09
N CYS A 108 22.59 2.76 31.19
CA CYS A 108 21.92 3.35 30.04
C CYS A 108 20.60 4.03 30.45
N ILE A 109 20.68 5.29 30.89
CA ILE A 109 19.54 6.19 31.10
C ILE A 109 19.00 6.64 29.73
N CYS A 110 18.50 5.69 28.95
CA CYS A 110 17.69 5.97 27.77
C CYS A 110 16.35 5.24 27.94
N ASN A 111 15.57 5.73 28.91
CA ASN A 111 14.14 5.42 29.06
C ASN A 111 13.27 5.95 27.89
N GLU A 112 13.90 6.40 26.80
CA GLU A 112 13.21 6.79 25.59
C GLU A 112 12.82 5.51 24.85
N THR A 113 11.59 5.07 25.05
CA THR A 113 10.94 4.17 24.10
C THR A 113 11.09 4.78 22.72
N CYS A 114 11.69 4.04 21.78
CA CYS A 114 11.82 4.49 20.41
C CYS A 114 10.42 4.77 19.86
N GLU A 115 10.04 6.04 19.72
CA GLU A 115 8.68 6.42 19.28
C GLU A 115 8.36 5.73 17.96
N GLU A 116 7.15 5.17 17.85
CA GLU A 116 6.69 4.54 16.61
C GLU A 116 6.73 5.56 15.47
N THR A 117 7.13 5.11 14.29
CA THR A 117 7.00 5.95 13.10
C THR A 117 5.55 5.92 12.64
N GLN A 118 4.95 7.07 12.42
CA GLN A 118 3.58 7.16 11.90
C GLN A 118 3.53 8.09 10.69
N LEU A 119 2.81 7.65 9.67
CA LEU A 119 2.55 8.40 8.46
C LEU A 119 1.04 8.51 8.27
N TYR A 120 0.52 9.72 8.35
CA TYR A 120 -0.87 10.04 8.10
C TYR A 120 -1.02 10.52 6.67
N VAL A 121 -1.90 9.87 5.92
CA VAL A 121 -2.21 10.17 4.52
C VAL A 121 -3.69 10.51 4.42
N LEU A 122 -4.02 11.69 3.93
CA LEU A 122 -5.40 12.08 3.68
C LEU A 122 -5.80 11.67 2.26
N LEU A 123 -6.64 10.66 2.14
CA LEU A 123 -7.19 10.19 0.86
C LEU A 123 -8.52 10.86 0.57
N GLU A 124 -8.71 11.30 -0.66
CA GLU A 124 -9.93 11.92 -1.16
C GLU A 124 -10.46 11.15 -2.37
N ASN A 125 -11.78 10.93 -2.39
CA ASN A 125 -12.46 10.46 -3.59
C ASN A 125 -12.76 11.63 -4.53
N THR A 126 -11.99 11.74 -5.60
CA THR A 126 -12.13 12.77 -6.64
C THR A 126 -13.06 12.35 -7.78
N GLY A 127 -13.49 11.09 -7.78
CA GLY A 127 -14.35 10.53 -8.80
C GLY A 127 -15.81 10.92 -8.65
N LEU A 128 -16.61 10.51 -9.64
CA LEU A 128 -18.06 10.73 -9.66
C LEU A 128 -18.86 9.58 -9.04
N VAL A 129 -18.18 8.48 -8.72
CA VAL A 129 -18.76 7.27 -8.15
C VAL A 129 -18.18 7.03 -6.75
N ASN A 130 -18.88 6.24 -5.94
CA ASN A 130 -18.36 5.87 -4.63
C ASN A 130 -17.10 5.02 -4.78
N ALA A 131 -16.15 5.18 -3.87
CA ALA A 131 -14.93 4.40 -3.77
C ALA A 131 -14.97 3.53 -2.52
N ASP A 132 -14.99 2.20 -2.71
CA ASP A 132 -14.76 1.23 -1.65
C ASP A 132 -13.31 0.75 -1.77
N LEU A 133 -12.51 0.96 -0.74
CA LEU A 133 -11.07 0.73 -0.78
C LEU A 133 -10.64 -0.13 0.39
N ALA A 134 -9.63 -0.97 0.17
CA ALA A 134 -9.03 -1.83 1.19
C ALA A 134 -7.51 -1.91 1.05
N PHE A 135 -6.85 -2.04 2.18
CA PHE A 135 -5.44 -2.37 2.33
C PHE A 135 -5.33 -3.83 2.75
N LEU A 136 -4.99 -4.71 1.81
CA LEU A 136 -4.88 -6.14 2.02
C LEU A 136 -3.43 -6.50 2.33
N PHE A 137 -3.20 -7.05 3.51
CA PHE A 137 -1.89 -7.55 3.94
C PHE A 137 -1.58 -8.88 3.22
N PRO A 138 -0.32 -9.32 3.16
CA PRO A 138 0.02 -10.62 2.59
C PRO A 138 -0.83 -11.77 3.14
N SER A 139 -1.07 -11.78 4.46
CA SER A 139 -1.96 -12.78 5.08
C SER A 139 -3.43 -12.68 4.63
N ASP A 140 -3.94 -11.48 4.29
CA ASP A 140 -5.30 -11.28 3.78
C ASP A 140 -5.47 -11.79 2.33
N LEU A 141 -4.37 -11.98 1.60
CA LEU A 141 -4.35 -12.45 0.21
C LEU A 141 -4.20 -13.97 0.09
N LEU A 142 -3.92 -14.65 1.19
CA LEU A 142 -3.63 -16.08 1.20
C LEU A 142 -4.81 -16.88 1.76
N ASP A 143 -5.37 -17.74 0.93
CA ASP A 143 -6.30 -18.76 1.35
C ASP A 143 -5.54 -19.91 2.05
N LYS A 144 -6.08 -20.37 3.19
CA LYS A 144 -5.48 -21.49 3.92
C LYS A 144 -5.63 -22.78 3.13
N LEU A 145 -4.49 -23.34 2.71
CA LEU A 145 -4.45 -24.68 2.13
C LEU A 145 -4.67 -25.75 3.21
N PRO A 146 -5.28 -26.89 2.85
CA PRO A 146 -5.22 -28.09 3.67
C PRO A 146 -3.77 -28.53 3.85
N THR A 147 -3.42 -29.07 5.02
CA THR A 147 -2.05 -29.49 5.36
C THR A 147 -1.46 -30.58 4.45
N TRP A 148 -2.29 -31.30 3.69
CA TRP A 148 -1.84 -32.30 2.72
C TRP A 148 -1.48 -31.72 1.35
N ALA A 149 -1.89 -30.47 1.08
CA ALA A 149 -1.63 -29.73 -0.15
C ALA A 149 -0.62 -28.59 0.04
N ASP A 150 -0.17 -28.37 1.28
CA ASP A 150 0.87 -27.42 1.65
C ASP A 150 2.22 -28.15 1.57
N ASP A 151 3.12 -27.70 0.68
CA ASP A 151 4.46 -28.26 0.56
C ASP A 151 5.35 -27.95 1.79
N GLY A 152 4.91 -27.03 2.66
CA GLY A 152 5.63 -26.59 3.86
C GLY A 152 6.86 -25.74 3.56
N GLU A 153 7.14 -25.43 2.30
CA GLU A 153 8.30 -24.66 1.88
C GLU A 153 7.93 -23.17 1.83
N TYR A 154 8.72 -22.35 2.51
CA TYR A 154 8.56 -20.90 2.50
C TYR A 154 9.85 -20.26 2.01
N SER A 155 9.70 -19.29 1.11
CA SER A 155 10.80 -18.41 0.74
C SER A 155 11.20 -17.51 1.91
N ASN A 156 12.43 -16.96 1.86
CA ASN A 156 12.90 -16.03 2.88
C ASN A 156 12.01 -14.78 2.98
N ASP A 157 11.47 -14.30 1.87
CA ASP A 157 10.57 -13.14 1.85
C ASP A 157 9.23 -13.46 2.52
N GLU A 158 8.66 -14.65 2.28
CA GLU A 158 7.42 -15.07 2.94
C GLU A 158 7.61 -15.25 4.44
N LEU A 159 8.70 -15.89 4.88
CA LEU A 159 9.04 -16.01 6.29
C LEU A 159 9.22 -14.63 6.94
N HIS A 160 9.82 -13.69 6.21
CA HIS A 160 9.99 -12.32 6.66
C HIS A 160 8.64 -11.61 6.82
N TYR A 161 7.74 -11.67 5.84
CA TYR A 161 6.41 -11.07 5.92
C TYR A 161 5.58 -11.66 7.06
N LEU A 162 5.57 -12.99 7.19
CA LEU A 162 4.88 -13.68 8.29
C LEU A 162 5.38 -13.20 9.66
N ARG A 163 6.69 -13.05 9.82
CA ARG A 163 7.28 -12.52 11.06
C ARG A 163 6.85 -11.08 11.31
N VAL A 164 6.97 -10.22 10.29
CA VAL A 164 6.62 -8.80 10.37
C VAL A 164 5.16 -8.59 10.77
N GLU A 165 4.24 -9.37 10.20
CA GLU A 165 2.82 -9.34 10.55
C GLU A 165 2.55 -9.91 11.94
N ALA A 166 3.18 -11.04 12.30
CA ALA A 166 3.02 -11.67 13.62
C ALA A 166 3.46 -10.74 14.76
N ASP A 167 4.58 -10.05 14.57
CA ASP A 167 5.14 -9.08 15.51
C ASP A 167 4.40 -7.73 15.48
N ARG A 168 3.44 -7.56 14.55
CA ARG A 168 2.65 -6.34 14.33
C ARG A 168 3.52 -5.10 14.19
N LEU A 169 4.59 -5.23 13.41
CA LEU A 169 5.55 -4.16 13.19
C LEU A 169 4.96 -3.08 12.28
N PHE A 170 4.19 -3.46 11.27
CA PHE A 170 3.41 -2.52 10.47
C PHE A 170 1.92 -2.63 10.79
N ASN A 171 1.24 -1.49 10.75
CA ASN A 171 -0.22 -1.42 10.83
C ASN A 171 -0.75 -0.32 9.91
N ILE A 172 -1.95 -0.51 9.36
CA ILE A 172 -2.64 0.49 8.54
C ILE A 172 -4.07 0.61 9.03
N GLU A 173 -4.48 1.83 9.40
CA GLU A 173 -5.82 2.11 9.91
C GLU A 173 -6.45 3.34 9.25
N PRO A 174 -7.69 3.27 8.75
CA PRO A 174 -8.52 2.08 8.67
C PRO A 174 -8.02 1.11 7.57
N LYS A 175 -8.18 -0.20 7.78
CA LYS A 175 -7.90 -1.22 6.74
C LYS A 175 -8.85 -1.15 5.54
N ARG A 176 -10.07 -0.66 5.73
CA ARG A 176 -11.09 -0.49 4.68
C ARG A 176 -11.84 0.82 4.90
N ALA A 177 -12.15 1.52 3.83
CA ALA A 177 -12.99 2.72 3.88
C ALA A 177 -13.96 2.76 2.69
N PHE A 178 -15.07 3.45 2.90
CA PHE A 178 -16.03 3.74 1.85
C PHE A 178 -16.20 5.26 1.77
N LEU A 179 -15.94 5.82 0.58
CA LEU A 179 -15.96 7.26 0.32
C LEU A 179 -16.95 7.59 -0.78
N LYS A 180 -17.88 8.49 -0.51
CA LYS A 180 -18.68 9.13 -1.56
C LYS A 180 -17.85 10.16 -2.32
N PRO A 181 -18.29 10.61 -3.51
CA PRO A 181 -17.64 11.70 -4.23
C PRO A 181 -17.38 12.93 -3.33
N GLY A 182 -16.13 13.37 -3.28
CA GLY A 182 -15.66 14.51 -2.48
C GLY A 182 -15.41 14.20 -1.00
N GLU A 183 -15.69 12.99 -0.51
CA GLU A 183 -15.36 12.60 0.86
C GLU A 183 -13.87 12.28 1.00
N VAL A 184 -13.37 12.50 2.22
CA VAL A 184 -11.98 12.24 2.61
C VAL A 184 -11.92 11.26 3.77
N VAL A 185 -10.84 10.47 3.83
CA VAL A 185 -10.48 9.62 4.98
C VAL A 185 -9.00 9.78 5.29
N GLN A 186 -8.67 9.89 6.56
CA GLN A 186 -7.29 9.81 7.01
C GLN A 186 -6.92 8.34 7.22
N VAL A 187 -5.81 7.92 6.60
CA VAL A 187 -5.19 6.61 6.79
C VAL A 187 -3.89 6.81 7.54
N CYS A 188 -3.70 6.08 8.64
CA CYS A 188 -2.48 6.07 9.41
C CYS A 188 -1.71 4.77 9.15
N ILE A 189 -0.49 4.89 8.63
CA ILE A 189 0.48 3.82 8.48
C ILE A 189 1.46 3.92 9.64
N THR A 190 1.53 2.88 10.47
CA THR A 190 2.39 2.84 11.66
C THR A 190 3.49 1.80 11.48
N PHE A 191 4.71 2.13 11.91
CA PHE A 191 5.84 1.21 12.02
C PHE A 191 6.41 1.24 13.45
N ARG A 192 6.46 0.06 14.08
CA ARG A 192 6.94 -0.13 15.46
C ARG A 192 8.40 -0.55 15.49
N HIS A 193 9.18 0.11 16.34
CA HIS A 193 10.61 -0.16 16.46
C HIS A 193 10.90 -1.19 17.55
N GLN A 194 11.08 -2.46 17.18
CA GLN A 194 11.36 -3.55 18.14
C GLN A 194 12.81 -4.01 18.13
N LEU A 195 13.27 -4.58 17.00
CA LEU A 195 14.61 -5.16 16.89
C LEU A 195 15.37 -4.52 15.72
N PRO A 196 16.71 -4.40 15.80
CA PRO A 196 17.51 -3.98 14.66
C PRO A 196 17.30 -4.91 13.46
N GLY A 197 17.19 -4.31 12.28
CA GLY A 197 16.94 -5.04 11.03
C GLY A 197 16.41 -4.16 9.91
N SER A 198 16.26 -4.77 8.74
CA SER A 198 15.52 -4.20 7.62
C SER A 198 14.16 -4.85 7.54
N TYR A 199 13.11 -4.04 7.43
CA TYR A 199 11.73 -4.47 7.43
C TYR A 199 11.04 -3.99 6.16
N GLN A 200 10.32 -4.92 5.54
CA GLN A 200 9.57 -4.67 4.32
C GLN A 200 8.27 -5.44 4.41
N LEU A 201 7.18 -4.81 3.98
CA LEU A 201 5.87 -5.45 3.92
C LEU A 201 5.10 -4.94 2.69
N PRO A 202 4.83 -5.81 1.69
CA PRO A 202 4.00 -5.45 0.56
C PRO A 202 2.52 -5.48 0.96
N VAL A 203 1.86 -4.32 0.91
CA VAL A 203 0.41 -4.21 1.11
C VAL A 203 -0.25 -3.92 -0.23
N LEU A 204 -1.32 -4.65 -0.54
CA LEU A 204 -2.11 -4.40 -1.73
C LEU A 204 -3.18 -3.34 -1.43
N PHE A 205 -3.04 -2.17 -2.04
CA PHE A 205 -4.05 -1.13 -2.02
C PHE A 205 -5.03 -1.36 -3.18
N LYS A 206 -6.25 -1.79 -2.85
CA LYS A 206 -7.27 -2.15 -3.83
C LYS A 206 -8.50 -1.27 -3.71
N ILE A 207 -8.94 -0.76 -4.85
CA ILE A 207 -10.20 -0.02 -5.00
C ILE A 207 -11.18 -0.92 -5.75
N GLU A 208 -12.35 -1.15 -5.19
CA GLU A 208 -13.37 -2.01 -5.78
C GLU A 208 -13.83 -1.46 -7.14
N GLY A 209 -13.71 -2.27 -8.20
CA GLY A 209 -13.96 -1.83 -9.57
C GLY A 209 -13.02 -0.72 -10.06
N GLY A 210 -11.87 -0.52 -9.40
CA GLY A 210 -10.88 0.52 -9.71
C GLY A 210 -9.46 -0.02 -9.78
N ARG A 211 -8.50 0.80 -9.39
CA ARG A 211 -7.06 0.46 -9.41
C ARG A 211 -6.68 -0.54 -8.32
N GLU A 212 -5.65 -1.31 -8.62
CA GLU A 212 -4.95 -2.17 -7.67
C GLU A 212 -3.47 -1.79 -7.71
N ILE A 213 -2.91 -1.38 -6.57
CA ILE A 213 -1.55 -0.87 -6.45
C ILE A 213 -0.85 -1.61 -5.33
N LYS A 214 0.33 -2.18 -5.58
CA LYS A 214 1.15 -2.75 -4.51
C LYS A 214 1.98 -1.63 -3.89
N VAL A 215 1.83 -1.43 -2.58
CA VAL A 215 2.62 -0.46 -1.81
C VAL A 215 3.50 -1.25 -0.84
N THR A 216 4.81 -1.28 -1.08
CA THR A 216 5.78 -1.91 -0.20
C THR A 216 6.24 -0.89 0.83
N THR A 217 5.83 -1.05 2.09
CA THR A 217 6.37 -0.22 3.17
C THR A 217 7.74 -0.74 3.56
N VAL A 218 8.76 0.11 3.52
CA VAL A 218 10.15 -0.23 3.84
C VAL A 218 10.62 0.61 5.02
N SER A 219 11.30 0.01 5.97
CA SER A 219 11.84 0.71 7.14
C SER A 219 13.09 0.01 7.69
N LEU A 220 13.97 0.79 8.29
CA LEU A 220 15.21 0.27 8.89
C LEU A 220 15.25 0.56 10.38
N ILE A 221 15.77 -0.38 11.15
CA ILE A 221 16.08 -0.19 12.57
C ILE A 221 17.57 -0.48 12.75
N SER A 222 18.32 0.51 13.21
CA SER A 222 19.76 0.40 13.50
C SER A 222 20.02 0.32 15.00
N SER A 223 20.98 -0.52 15.40
CA SER A 223 21.47 -0.53 16.78
C SER A 223 22.43 0.64 17.01
N LYS A 224 22.19 1.45 18.04
CA LYS A 224 23.24 2.38 18.51
C LYS A 224 24.36 1.56 19.17
N ILE A 225 25.54 1.50 18.55
CA ILE A 225 26.76 1.04 19.23
C ILE A 225 27.27 2.21 20.08
N SER A 226 27.34 2.02 21.40
CA SER A 226 27.93 3.01 22.29
C SER A 226 29.44 3.13 22.00
N LYS A 227 29.83 4.24 21.36
CA LYS A 227 31.20 4.73 21.13
C LYS A 227 32.18 3.78 20.41
N GLY A 228 32.43 4.05 19.13
CA GLY A 228 33.70 3.70 18.49
C GLY A 228 33.65 3.58 16.98
N VAL A 229 34.05 4.66 16.29
CA VAL A 229 34.47 4.71 14.87
C VAL A 229 33.42 4.22 13.85
N PHE A 230 32.83 5.17 13.13
CA PHE A 230 32.09 4.89 11.90
C PHE A 230 33.02 4.21 10.88
N SER A 231 32.80 2.93 10.61
CA SER A 231 33.18 2.28 9.37
C SER A 231 31.92 2.13 8.52
N VAL A 232 31.69 3.09 7.63
CA VAL A 232 30.74 2.91 6.53
C VAL A 232 31.41 1.99 5.52
N SER A 233 30.93 0.75 5.42
CA SER A 233 31.17 -0.08 4.25
C SER A 233 30.06 0.20 3.23
N PRO A 234 30.40 0.66 2.00
CA PRO A 234 29.41 0.86 0.97
C PRO A 234 29.15 -0.50 0.31
N PHE A 235 28.01 -1.11 0.60
CA PHE A 235 27.46 -2.15 -0.26
C PHE A 235 26.11 -1.71 -0.79
N PHE A 236 26.18 -0.87 -1.81
CA PHE A 236 25.25 -0.87 -2.93
C PHE A 236 26.10 -0.91 -4.19
N VAL A 237 25.99 -1.99 -4.97
CA VAL A 237 26.00 -2.10 -6.44
C VAL A 237 26.21 -3.59 -6.79
N SER A 238 25.11 -4.29 -7.07
CA SER A 238 24.76 -4.94 -8.36
C SER A 238 23.71 -6.02 -8.12
#